data_AF-A0A850SU47-F1
#
_entry.id   AF-A0A850SU47-F1
#
_cell.length_a   1.000
_cell.length_b   1.000
_cell.length_c   1.000
_cell.angle_alpha   90.00
_cell.angle_beta   90.00
_cell.angle_gamma   90.00
#
_symmetry.space_group_name_H-M   'P 1'
#
loop_
_entity.id
_entity.type
_entity.pdbx_description
1 polymer ?
#
loop_
_entity_poly.entity_id
_entity_poly.type
_entity_poly.pdbx_seq_one_letter_code
_entity_poly.pdbx_strand_id
1 'polypeptide(L)'
;DEDTRRTTIYTGKTSRATYNRFHDLWDESGLEPLPFPLQVLLASAVVDMLNQAGRTDYVGPFAGQVAGLIHSIEPAAVIVERMVEEAADILARKLPESVVVR
;
A
#
# COMPACT_ATOMS: atom_id res chain seq x y z
N ASP A 1 -7.45 11.03 -0.60
CA ASP A 1 -7.40 9.56 -0.42
C ASP A 1 -7.06 8.90 -1.76
N GLU A 2 -5.97 9.36 -2.39
CA GLU A 2 -5.64 9.07 -3.80
C GLU A 2 -4.24 8.43 -3.97
N ASP A 3 -3.50 8.28 -2.88
CA ASP A 3 -2.09 7.92 -2.93
C ASP A 3 -1.85 6.41 -3.17
N THR A 4 -2.90 5.59 -3.16
CA THR A 4 -2.80 4.16 -3.52
C THR A 4 -3.86 3.75 -4.54
N ARG A 5 -3.48 2.89 -5.48
CA ARG A 5 -4.39 2.35 -6.51
C ARG A 5 -4.49 0.83 -6.42
N ARG A 6 -5.69 0.30 -6.71
CA ARG A 6 -5.87 -1.13 -7.00
C ARG A 6 -5.38 -1.38 -8.42
N THR A 7 -4.58 -2.41 -8.60
CA THR A 7 -3.91 -2.65 -9.87
C THR A 7 -3.53 -4.12 -10.05
N THR A 8 -3.39 -4.55 -11.31
CA THR A 8 -2.87 -5.86 -11.71
C THR A 8 -1.47 -5.78 -12.31
N ILE A 9 -0.94 -4.56 -12.54
CA ILE A 9 0.26 -4.30 -13.36
C ILE A 9 1.53 -4.97 -12.84
N TYR A 10 1.61 -5.25 -11.54
CA TYR A 10 2.80 -5.85 -10.93
C TYR A 10 2.79 -7.37 -10.91
N THR A 11 1.61 -8.01 -10.90
CA THR A 11 1.52 -9.46 -10.62
C THR A 11 0.59 -10.24 -11.54
N GLY A 12 -0.26 -9.54 -12.31
CA GLY A 12 -1.38 -10.15 -13.03
C GLY A 12 -2.56 -10.51 -12.12
N LYS A 13 -2.46 -10.23 -10.82
CA LYS A 13 -3.52 -10.40 -9.82
C LYS A 13 -3.85 -9.06 -9.18
N THR A 14 -5.07 -8.93 -8.65
CA THR A 14 -5.48 -7.74 -7.89
C THR A 14 -4.53 -7.49 -6.73
N SER A 15 -3.90 -6.32 -6.73
CA SER A 15 -3.01 -5.83 -5.69
C SER A 15 -3.31 -4.36 -5.40
N ARG A 16 -2.66 -3.78 -4.38
CA ARG A 16 -2.73 -2.35 -4.10
C ARG A 16 -1.31 -1.80 -3.91
N ALA A 17 -1.01 -0.72 -4.61
CA ALA A 17 0.30 -0.08 -4.58
C ALA A 17 0.16 1.44 -4.44
N THR A 18 1.21 2.09 -3.96
CA THR A 18 1.33 3.54 -4.03
C THR A 18 1.23 4.00 -5.48
N TYR A 19 0.43 5.03 -5.72
CA TYR A 19 0.30 5.63 -7.05
C TYR A 19 1.68 6.06 -7.57
N ASN A 20 1.87 5.85 -8.86
CA ASN A 20 3.03 6.28 -9.63
C ASN A 20 2.62 6.37 -11.10
N ARG A 21 3.43 7.03 -11.91
CA ARG A 21 3.13 7.29 -13.33
C ARG A 21 3.09 6.05 -14.21
N PHE A 22 3.62 4.91 -13.76
CA PHE A 22 3.49 3.66 -14.51
C PHE A 22 2.05 3.14 -14.52
N HIS A 23 1.24 3.47 -13.51
CA HIS A 23 -0.20 3.18 -13.54
C HIS A 23 -0.88 3.85 -14.72
N ASP A 24 -0.65 5.16 -14.92
CA ASP A 24 -1.31 5.90 -16.00
C ASP A 24 -0.84 5.39 -17.37
N LEU A 25 0.47 5.14 -17.54
CA LEU A 25 0.99 4.55 -18.78
C LEU A 25 0.39 3.16 -19.07
N TRP A 26 0.21 2.33 -18.05
CA TRP A 26 -0.39 1.01 -18.23
C TRP A 26 -1.87 1.13 -18.58
N ASP A 27 -2.62 1.97 -17.88
CA ASP A 27 -4.05 2.21 -18.14
C ASP A 27 -4.26 2.74 -19.57
N GLU A 28 -3.40 3.67 -20.03
CA GLU A 28 -3.41 4.19 -21.40
C GLU A 28 -3.01 3.15 -22.46
N SER A 29 -2.20 2.16 -22.10
CA SER A 29 -1.72 1.14 -23.05
C SER A 29 -2.83 0.19 -23.53
N GLY A 30 -3.90 0.03 -22.74
CA GLY A 30 -4.97 -0.94 -23.01
C GLY A 30 -4.50 -2.40 -22.99
N LEU A 31 -3.31 -2.68 -22.44
CA LEU A 31 -2.75 -4.02 -22.36
C LEU A 31 -3.38 -4.81 -21.21
N GLU A 32 -3.74 -6.05 -21.51
CA GLU A 32 -4.05 -7.04 -20.47
C GLU A 32 -2.76 -7.52 -19.81
N PRO A 33 -2.73 -7.69 -18.48
CA PRO A 33 -1.57 -8.23 -17.79
C PRO A 33 -1.35 -9.69 -18.18
N LEU A 34 -0.08 -10.11 -18.22
CA LEU A 34 0.26 -11.51 -18.36
C LEU A 34 -0.27 -12.32 -17.15
N PRO A 35 -0.54 -13.63 -17.31
CA PRO A 35 -0.92 -14.46 -16.18
C PRO A 35 0.23 -14.57 -15.18
N PHE A 36 -0.11 -14.67 -13.90
CA PHE A 36 0.89 -14.95 -12.86
C PHE A 36 1.60 -16.30 -13.15
N PRO A 37 2.94 -16.38 -13.04
CA PRO A 37 3.87 -15.37 -12.54
C PRO A 37 4.55 -14.50 -13.62
N LEU A 38 4.19 -14.63 -14.90
CA LEU A 38 4.88 -13.95 -15.99
C LEU A 38 4.83 -12.41 -15.87
N GLN A 39 3.72 -11.86 -15.39
CA GLN A 39 3.62 -10.41 -15.14
C GLN A 39 4.60 -9.93 -14.06
N VAL A 40 4.91 -10.77 -13.07
CA VAL A 40 5.90 -10.43 -12.04
C VAL A 40 7.29 -10.28 -12.68
N LEU A 41 7.66 -11.20 -13.58
CA LEU A 41 8.94 -11.14 -14.27
C LEU A 41 9.07 -9.87 -15.12
N LEU A 42 8.01 -9.54 -15.87
CA LEU A 42 7.94 -8.30 -16.66
C LEU A 42 8.05 -7.06 -15.75
N ALA A 43 7.23 -6.99 -14.70
CA ALA A 43 7.19 -5.85 -13.80
C ALA A 43 8.51 -5.64 -13.06
N SER A 44 9.17 -6.72 -12.60
CA SER A 44 10.49 -6.65 -11.97
C SER A 44 11.53 -6.08 -12.92
N ALA A 45 11.59 -6.55 -14.17
CA ALA A 45 12.52 -6.02 -15.16
C ALA A 45 12.29 -4.52 -15.45
N VAL A 46 11.02 -4.10 -15.53
CA VAL A 46 10.66 -2.68 -15.72
C VAL A 46 11.06 -1.84 -14.51
N VAL A 47 10.77 -2.30 -13.29
CA VAL A 47 11.13 -1.58 -12.05
C VAL A 47 12.65 -1.46 -11.91
N ASP A 48 13.41 -2.52 -12.20
CA ASP A 48 14.87 -2.48 -12.16
C ASP A 48 15.43 -1.46 -13.17
N MET A 49 14.90 -1.42 -14.39
CA MET A 49 15.28 -0.43 -15.40
C MET A 49 14.96 1.00 -14.95
N LEU A 50 13.77 1.24 -14.39
CA LEU A 50 13.36 2.57 -13.91
C LEU A 50 14.22 3.04 -12.73
N ASN A 51 14.56 2.12 -11.80
CA ASN A 51 15.46 2.40 -10.70
C ASN A 51 16.87 2.77 -11.19
N GLN A 52 17.43 2.02 -12.13
CA GLN A 52 18.73 2.33 -12.74
C GLN A 52 18.74 3.68 -13.47
N ALA A 53 17.61 4.05 -14.07
CA ALA A 53 17.42 5.34 -14.73
C ALA A 53 17.08 6.50 -13.76
N GLY A 54 16.96 6.24 -12.45
CA GLY A 54 16.58 7.25 -11.46
C GLY A 54 15.15 7.78 -11.60
N ARG A 55 14.25 7.02 -12.23
CA ARG A 55 12.86 7.41 -12.52
C ARG A 55 11.90 6.94 -11.42
N THR A 56 12.14 7.46 -10.22
CA THR A 56 11.42 7.04 -8.99
C THR A 56 9.92 7.38 -9.03
N ASP A 57 9.50 8.34 -9.84
CA ASP A 57 8.11 8.72 -10.06
C ASP A 57 7.27 7.66 -10.81
N TYR A 58 7.92 6.62 -11.36
CA TYR A 58 7.29 5.49 -12.03
C TYR A 58 7.32 4.19 -11.20
N VAL A 59 7.90 4.22 -10.00
CA VAL A 59 8.03 3.05 -9.12
C VAL A 59 7.23 3.30 -7.85
N GLY A 60 6.40 2.34 -7.45
CA GLY A 60 5.60 2.45 -6.23
C GLY A 60 5.53 1.11 -5.49
N PRO A 61 5.83 1.08 -4.17
CA PRO A 61 5.72 -0.13 -3.38
C PRO A 61 4.26 -0.54 -3.15
N PHE A 62 4.05 -1.78 -2.74
CA PHE A 62 2.74 -2.20 -2.22
C PHE A 62 2.44 -1.46 -0.91
N ALA A 63 1.26 -0.84 -0.85
CA ALA A 63 0.84 -0.04 0.29
C ALA A 63 -0.68 -0.07 0.44
N GLY A 64 -1.16 -0.05 1.69
CA GLY A 64 -2.57 0.13 2.02
C GLY A 64 -2.96 1.61 2.07
N GLN A 65 -4.26 1.91 2.05
CA GLN A 65 -4.78 3.29 2.14
C GLN A 65 -4.38 3.99 3.45
N VAL A 66 -4.15 3.22 4.51
CA VAL A 66 -3.77 3.72 5.84
C VAL A 66 -2.30 4.16 5.91
N ALA A 67 -1.50 3.96 4.85
CA ALA A 67 -0.07 4.31 4.84
C ALA A 67 0.19 5.79 5.18
N GLY A 68 -0.74 6.71 4.87
CA GLY A 68 -0.64 8.13 5.22
C GLY A 68 -0.68 8.43 6.72
N LEU A 69 -1.07 7.47 7.57
CA LEU A 69 -1.04 7.61 9.04
C LEU A 69 0.32 7.23 9.65
N ILE A 70 1.28 6.77 8.85
CA ILE A 70 2.60 6.36 9.32
C ILE A 70 3.55 7.56 9.28
N HIS A 71 3.98 8.04 10.45
CA HIS A 71 4.85 9.22 10.58
C HIS A 71 6.25 8.92 11.13
N SER A 72 6.50 7.69 11.55
CA SER A 72 7.78 7.25 12.14
C SER A 72 8.04 5.78 11.84
N ILE A 73 9.32 5.42 11.81
CA ILE A 73 9.77 4.03 11.77
C ILE A 73 10.07 3.61 13.21
N GLU A 74 9.40 2.57 13.68
CA GLU A 74 9.48 2.10 15.06
C GLU A 74 9.75 0.59 15.12
N PRO A 75 10.36 0.08 16.21
CA PRO A 75 10.49 -1.35 16.42
C PRO A 75 9.12 -2.04 16.44
N ALA A 76 9.02 -3.22 15.83
CA ALA A 76 7.76 -3.97 15.75
C ALA A 76 7.11 -4.21 17.12
N ALA A 77 7.92 -4.48 18.16
CA ALA A 77 7.43 -4.68 19.52
C ALA A 77 6.68 -3.44 20.07
N VAL A 78 7.24 -2.24 19.85
CA VAL A 78 6.65 -0.97 20.30
C VAL A 78 5.33 -0.69 19.60
N ILE A 79 5.25 -0.99 18.30
CA ILE A 79 4.01 -0.82 17.52
C ILE A 79 2.90 -1.70 18.10
N VAL A 80 3.19 -2.99 18.34
CA VAL A 80 2.19 -3.94 18.84
C VAL A 80 1.77 -3.59 20.27
N GLU A 81 2.73 -3.25 21.14
CA GLU A 81 2.45 -2.85 22.52
C GLU A 81 1.52 -1.63 22.56
N ARG A 82 1.86 -0.56 21.82
CA ARG A 82 1.02 0.64 21.70
C ARG A 82 -0.37 0.33 21.18
N MET A 83 -0.49 -0.50 20.13
CA MET A 83 -1.80 -0.89 19.58
C MET A 83 -2.68 -1.60 20.62
N VAL A 84 -2.09 -2.47 21.45
CA VAL A 84 -2.81 -3.18 22.51
C VAL A 84 -3.22 -2.24 23.64
N GLU A 85 -2.31 -1.36 24.08
CA GLU A 85 -2.59 -0.36 25.11
C GLU A 85 -3.69 0.62 24.69
N GLU A 86 -3.62 1.16 23.48
CA GLU A 86 -4.63 2.05 22.91
C GLU A 86 -5.99 1.36 22.83
N ALA A 87 -6.03 0.10 22.36
CA ALA A 87 -7.26 -0.69 22.31
C ALA A 87 -7.84 -0.92 23.71
N ALA A 88 -7.01 -1.24 24.71
CA ALA A 88 -7.44 -1.46 26.08
C ALA A 88 -8.02 -0.17 26.71
N ASP A 89 -7.35 0.98 26.55
CA ASP A 89 -7.85 2.28 27.04
C ASP A 89 -9.17 2.67 26.35
N ILE A 90 -9.28 2.44 25.04
CA ILE A 90 -10.51 2.69 24.29
C ILE A 90 -11.66 1.84 24.84
N LEU A 91 -11.46 0.54 24.99
CA LEU A 91 -12.52 -0.39 25.39
C LEU A 91 -12.92 -0.26 26.86
N ALA A 92 -11.94 -0.11 27.76
CA ALA A 92 -12.18 -0.11 29.20
C ALA A 92 -12.67 1.24 29.73
N ARG A 93 -12.29 2.35 29.07
CA ARG A 93 -12.53 3.70 29.60
C ARG A 93 -13.22 4.63 28.60
N LYS A 94 -12.60 4.91 27.45
CA LYS A 94 -13.12 5.94 26.53
C LYS A 94 -14.50 5.58 25.97
N LEU A 95 -14.72 4.32 25.59
CA LEU A 95 -15.99 3.89 25.00
C LEU A 95 -17.15 3.96 26.02
N PRO A 96 -17.05 3.41 27.25
CA PRO A 96 -18.08 3.61 28.28
C PRO A 96 -18.36 5.09 28.62
N GLU A 97 -17.34 5.95 28.57
CA GLU A 97 -17.48 7.39 28.86
C GLU A 97 -18.18 8.16 27.72
N SER A 98 -18.00 7.74 26.47
CA SER A 98 -18.38 8.53 25.29
C SER A 98 -19.55 7.96 24.49
N VAL A 99 -19.93 6.70 24.70
CA VAL A 99 -20.98 6.02 23.94
C VAL A 99 -22.15 5.65 24.83
N VAL A 100 -23.31 6.25 24.57
CA VAL A 100 -24.58 5.87 25.20
C VAL A 100 -25.28 4.82 24.33
N VAL A 101 -25.45 3.62 24.87
CA VAL A 101 -26.27 2.59 24.23
C VAL A 101 -27.75 2.97 24.41
N ARG A 102 -28.48 3.09 23.31
CA ARG A 102 -29.93 3.26 23.30
C ARG A 102 -30.63 1.92 23.20
#